data_AF-A0A0R2XWW7-F1
#
_entry.id   AF-A0A0R2XWW7-F1
#
_cell.length_a   1.000
_cell.length_b   1.000
_cell.length_c   1.000
_cell.angle_alpha   90.00
_cell.angle_beta   90.00
_cell.angle_gamma   90.00
#
_symmetry.space_group_name_H-M   'P 1'
#
loop_
_entity.id
_entity.type
_entity.pdbx_description
1 polymer ?
#
loop_
_entity_poly.entity_id
_entity_poly.type
_entity_poly.pdbx_seq_one_letter_code
_entity_poly.pdbx_strand_id
1 'polypeptide(L)'
;MLAQSVKDSIQGAYRQMISAKELTPRYGQRLMIAEIAKAFGSLPNHAGPPPIVVVEAGTGTGKTMAYTLAVLPIARELGLKVIIATATVALQEQVTQKDLPEILDASELDFSVSLAKGRGRYLCLSKLDMLLSGGDSMQAMMDLYGDDVSDPSHGDRLLYEKLLDALSKGVWDGDRDSWKDLITEENWRPLTVDNSQCMGPKCSNFRNCCFYQARDSMTEADCIVSNHDLVLADLALGGGVILPEPEECLYVFDEAHHLPLKSNNHFASTTRIKSTAGWLEKSEKLLKGLNKDEFLDTKALQSLTTLGVSLRSELDVVWVLLEQIAEAADTGESYEDRVQYAFELGIVPAPIRAAAQNLATLFTRYGTGLRAVVDELKEALEEGGEPARRELAEQWYGLAGSALQRAESCLSLWSNYAGEDPQGKAPNARWLTYNPSDAFPDITLATSPVLAADALQERLWERCAGAVLTSATLSALGEFSMLKMRAGLPEHASYLRILSPFKFNEVATLSVPKMNCLPAEVDKHTAFIAEAIPRLVDPQAGSLMLFSSRRQMLDVMGQLPREWLDRVLCQDDF
;
A
#
# COMPACT_ATOMS: atom_id res chain seq x y z
N MET A 1 -19.66 30.31 5.03
CA MET A 1 -21.00 29.66 5.06
C MET A 1 -21.26 29.14 3.65
N LEU A 2 -21.72 27.89 3.48
CA LEU A 2 -21.96 27.35 2.14
C LEU A 2 -22.96 28.19 1.33
N ALA A 3 -22.67 28.36 0.04
CA ALA A 3 -23.56 28.98 -0.92
C ALA A 3 -24.93 28.27 -0.94
N GLN A 4 -26.00 29.03 -1.18
CA GLN A 4 -27.36 28.48 -1.18
C GLN A 4 -27.54 27.49 -2.33
N SER A 5 -26.93 27.75 -3.50
CA SER A 5 -26.88 26.85 -4.66
C SER A 5 -26.40 25.44 -4.28
N VAL A 6 -25.30 25.35 -3.52
CA VAL A 6 -24.73 24.08 -3.07
C VAL A 6 -25.67 23.35 -2.13
N LYS A 7 -26.30 24.06 -1.18
CA LYS A 7 -27.28 23.45 -0.26
C LYS A 7 -28.48 22.90 -1.02
N ASP A 8 -28.99 23.63 -2.00
CA ASP A 8 -30.12 23.22 -2.81
C ASP A 8 -29.76 22.01 -3.68
N SER A 9 -28.54 21.98 -4.24
CA SER A 9 -28.00 20.82 -4.96
C SER A 9 -27.93 19.56 -4.09
N ILE A 10 -27.30 19.65 -2.91
CA ILE A 10 -27.21 18.53 -1.95
C ILE A 10 -28.61 18.02 -1.56
N GLN A 11 -29.54 18.93 -1.26
CA GLN A 11 -30.90 18.56 -0.86
C GLN A 11 -31.71 17.96 -2.02
N GLY A 12 -31.56 18.49 -3.23
CA GLY A 12 -32.20 17.98 -4.45
C GLY A 12 -31.72 16.57 -4.75
N ALA A 13 -30.40 16.39 -4.85
CA ALA A 13 -29.73 15.12 -5.07
C ALA A 13 -30.15 14.06 -4.04
N TYR A 14 -30.22 14.43 -2.76
CA TYR A 14 -30.71 13.52 -1.72
C TYR A 14 -32.17 13.11 -1.91
N ARG A 15 -33.08 14.05 -2.22
CA ARG A 15 -34.51 13.73 -2.44
C ARG A 15 -34.70 12.84 -3.66
N GLN A 16 -33.97 13.10 -4.74
CA GLN A 16 -33.99 12.29 -5.96
C GLN A 16 -33.51 10.86 -5.66
N MET A 17 -32.37 10.70 -4.98
CA MET A 17 -31.86 9.39 -4.55
C MET A 17 -32.88 8.58 -3.77
N ILE A 18 -33.49 9.20 -2.76
CA ILE A 18 -34.50 8.56 -1.91
C ILE A 18 -35.70 8.11 -2.76
N SER A 19 -36.17 8.96 -3.69
CA SER A 19 -37.30 8.66 -4.55
C SER A 19 -36.99 7.57 -5.58
N ALA A 20 -35.87 7.68 -6.28
CA ALA A 20 -35.49 6.80 -7.38
C ALA A 20 -35.17 5.37 -6.92
N LYS A 21 -34.59 5.22 -5.73
CA LYS A 21 -34.22 3.92 -5.15
C LYS A 21 -35.23 3.42 -4.10
N GLU A 22 -36.38 4.11 -3.95
CA GLU A 22 -37.43 3.81 -2.96
C GLU A 22 -36.88 3.62 -1.53
N LEU A 23 -35.88 4.43 -1.15
CA LEU A 23 -35.18 4.30 0.12
C LEU A 23 -35.94 4.97 1.26
N THR A 24 -35.79 4.44 2.47
CA THR A 24 -36.29 5.14 3.67
C THR A 24 -35.29 6.20 4.13
N PRO A 25 -35.68 7.48 4.28
CA PRO A 25 -34.78 8.53 4.75
C PRO A 25 -34.24 8.26 6.16
N ARG A 26 -32.92 8.19 6.31
CA ARG A 26 -32.26 7.93 7.60
C ARG A 26 -31.75 9.23 8.23
N TYR A 27 -32.04 9.43 9.51
CA TYR A 27 -31.55 10.60 10.25
C TYR A 27 -30.02 10.67 10.28
N GLY A 28 -29.35 9.54 10.59
CA GLY A 28 -27.89 9.48 10.62
C GLY A 28 -27.25 9.89 9.29
N GLN A 29 -27.83 9.49 8.17
CA GLN A 29 -27.34 9.86 6.84
C GLN A 29 -27.42 11.37 6.59
N ARG A 30 -28.56 12.01 6.92
CA ARG A 30 -28.72 13.47 6.81
C ARG A 30 -27.78 14.22 7.76
N LEU A 31 -27.54 13.67 8.95
CA LEU A 31 -26.64 14.25 9.94
C LEU A 31 -25.20 14.23 9.44
N MET A 32 -24.74 13.13 8.83
CA MET A 32 -23.42 13.04 8.19
C MET A 32 -23.26 14.07 7.07
N ILE A 33 -24.24 14.15 6.15
CA ILE A 33 -24.25 15.13 5.07
C ILE A 33 -24.14 16.56 5.64
N ALA A 34 -24.95 16.87 6.65
CA ALA A 34 -24.99 18.20 7.25
C ALA A 34 -23.67 18.57 7.95
N GLU A 35 -23.03 17.64 8.65
CA GLU A 35 -21.77 17.93 9.35
C GLU A 35 -20.61 18.14 8.36
N ILE A 36 -20.53 17.31 7.31
CA ILE A 36 -19.55 17.51 6.22
C ILE A 36 -19.76 18.88 5.56
N ALA A 37 -21.00 19.17 5.18
CA ALA A 37 -21.36 20.44 4.54
C ALA A 37 -21.06 21.66 5.43
N LYS A 38 -21.34 21.56 6.73
CA LYS A 38 -21.06 22.62 7.70
C LYS A 38 -19.56 22.88 7.82
N ALA A 39 -18.76 21.83 7.96
CA ALA A 39 -17.30 21.96 8.09
C ALA A 39 -16.67 22.54 6.82
N PHE A 40 -17.06 22.04 5.63
CA PHE A 40 -16.52 22.54 4.36
C PHE A 40 -17.08 23.91 3.97
N GLY A 41 -18.14 24.38 4.64
CA GLY A 41 -18.65 25.74 4.49
C GLY A 41 -17.70 26.86 4.92
N SER A 42 -16.56 26.55 5.54
CA SER A 42 -15.48 27.51 5.83
C SER A 42 -14.50 27.69 4.68
N LEU A 43 -14.45 26.78 3.70
CA LEU A 43 -13.47 26.78 2.60
C LEU A 43 -13.46 28.05 1.74
N PRO A 44 -14.61 28.63 1.31
CA PRO A 44 -14.62 29.79 0.42
C PRO A 44 -13.91 31.04 0.98
N ASN A 45 -13.72 31.10 2.30
CA ASN A 45 -13.14 32.27 2.96
C ASN A 45 -11.61 32.22 3.08
N HIS A 46 -10.95 31.09 2.75
CA HIS A 46 -9.49 30.85 2.79
C HIS A 46 -8.73 31.37 4.03
N ALA A 47 -9.42 31.61 5.15
CA ALA A 47 -8.87 32.34 6.30
C ALA A 47 -8.47 31.43 7.47
N GLY A 48 -8.50 30.10 7.29
CA GLY A 48 -8.26 29.15 8.37
C GLY A 48 -7.65 27.84 7.87
N PRO A 49 -7.25 26.95 8.81
CA PRO A 49 -6.67 25.68 8.45
C PRO A 49 -7.67 24.78 7.72
N PRO A 50 -7.19 23.78 6.94
CA PRO A 50 -8.06 22.85 6.22
C PRO A 50 -9.08 22.19 7.15
N PRO A 51 -10.39 22.19 6.81
CA PRO A 51 -11.40 21.55 7.62
C PRO A 51 -11.27 20.03 7.55
N ILE A 52 -11.16 19.39 8.72
CA ILE A 52 -11.10 17.94 8.88
C ILE A 52 -12.35 17.47 9.63
N VAL A 53 -13.05 16.49 9.05
CA VAL A 53 -14.28 15.92 9.61
C VAL A 53 -14.12 14.44 9.84
N VAL A 54 -14.32 14.00 11.07
CA VAL A 54 -14.28 12.58 11.44
C VAL A 54 -15.69 12.13 11.77
N VAL A 55 -16.20 11.18 11.00
CA VAL A 55 -17.55 10.63 11.18
C VAL A 55 -17.48 9.12 11.41
N GLU A 56 -17.64 8.69 12.66
CA GLU A 56 -17.95 7.29 12.95
C GLU A 56 -19.41 7.04 12.60
N ALA A 57 -19.67 6.21 11.60
CA ALA A 57 -21.02 5.92 11.13
C ALA A 57 -21.25 4.41 11.09
N GLY A 58 -22.07 3.91 12.03
CA GLY A 58 -22.36 2.50 12.16
C GLY A 58 -22.87 1.85 10.85
N THR A 59 -22.69 0.55 10.70
CA THR A 59 -23.18 -0.20 9.54
C THR A 59 -24.68 0.05 9.30
N GLY A 60 -25.05 0.16 8.03
CA GLY A 60 -26.43 0.49 7.62
C GLY A 60 -26.77 1.98 7.60
N THR A 61 -25.85 2.88 7.99
CA THR A 61 -26.09 4.34 7.92
C THR A 61 -26.11 4.90 6.49
N GLY A 62 -25.50 4.21 5.52
CA GLY A 62 -25.38 4.67 4.14
C GLY A 62 -24.24 5.69 3.95
N LYS A 63 -23.05 5.39 4.50
CA LYS A 63 -21.85 6.24 4.50
C LYS A 63 -21.46 6.73 3.11
N THR A 64 -21.33 5.80 2.16
CA THR A 64 -20.94 6.06 0.77
C THR A 64 -21.81 7.11 0.12
N MET A 65 -23.12 6.90 0.16
CA MET A 65 -24.08 7.88 -0.33
C MET A 65 -24.01 9.22 0.43
N ALA A 66 -23.81 9.21 1.75
CA ALA A 66 -23.77 10.44 2.53
C ALA A 66 -22.57 11.33 2.19
N TYR A 67 -21.35 10.79 2.16
CA TYR A 67 -20.20 11.61 1.80
C TYR A 67 -20.21 12.00 0.32
N THR A 68 -20.66 11.13 -0.59
CA THR A 68 -20.67 11.46 -2.04
C THR A 68 -21.61 12.62 -2.32
N LEU A 69 -22.84 12.57 -1.79
CA LEU A 69 -23.84 13.63 -1.97
C LEU A 69 -23.45 14.94 -1.29
N ALA A 70 -22.57 14.92 -0.29
CA ALA A 70 -22.08 16.11 0.37
C ALA A 70 -20.87 16.71 -0.36
N VAL A 71 -19.86 15.88 -0.64
CA VAL A 71 -18.54 16.34 -1.08
C VAL A 71 -18.53 16.73 -2.56
N LEU A 72 -19.16 15.96 -3.45
CA LEU A 72 -19.10 16.26 -4.90
C LEU A 72 -19.69 17.64 -5.25
N PRO A 73 -20.91 18.03 -4.78
CA PRO A 73 -21.44 19.35 -5.09
C PRO A 73 -20.60 20.50 -4.52
N ILE A 74 -19.99 20.30 -3.35
CA ILE A 74 -19.10 21.28 -2.72
C ILE A 74 -17.82 21.44 -3.55
N ALA A 75 -17.22 20.32 -3.96
CA ALA A 75 -16.00 20.31 -4.76
C ALA A 75 -16.19 21.06 -6.09
N ARG A 76 -17.30 20.81 -6.79
CA ARG A 76 -17.64 21.48 -8.05
C ARG A 76 -17.74 23.00 -7.91
N GLU A 77 -18.43 23.48 -6.88
CA GLU A 77 -18.59 24.93 -6.64
C GLU A 77 -17.23 25.60 -6.35
N LEU A 78 -16.32 24.86 -5.71
CA LEU A 78 -14.99 25.35 -5.33
C LEU A 78 -13.93 25.11 -6.42
N GLY A 79 -14.25 24.42 -7.51
CA GLY A 79 -13.28 24.02 -8.53
C GLY A 79 -12.22 23.04 -8.02
N LEU A 80 -12.54 22.25 -6.98
CA LEU A 80 -11.65 21.26 -6.38
C LEU A 80 -11.95 19.87 -6.93
N LYS A 81 -10.93 19.00 -6.95
CA LYS A 81 -11.08 17.57 -7.23
C LYS A 81 -11.43 16.81 -5.96
N VAL A 82 -12.04 15.63 -6.10
CA VAL A 82 -12.35 14.74 -4.99
C VAL A 82 -11.54 13.46 -5.07
N ILE A 83 -10.87 13.09 -3.99
CA ILE A 83 -10.15 11.82 -3.87
C ILE A 83 -10.89 10.94 -2.85
N ILE A 84 -11.54 9.88 -3.32
CA ILE A 84 -12.14 8.87 -2.43
C ILE A 84 -11.15 7.73 -2.27
N ALA A 85 -10.52 7.63 -1.10
CA ALA A 85 -9.55 6.61 -0.76
C ALA A 85 -10.21 5.52 0.09
N THR A 86 -10.23 4.29 -0.41
CA THR A 86 -10.77 3.12 0.31
C THR A 86 -9.65 2.28 0.94
N ALA A 87 -9.99 1.39 1.87
CA ALA A 87 -8.98 0.54 2.51
C ALA A 87 -8.43 -0.58 1.62
N THR A 88 -9.18 -1.11 0.64
CA THR A 88 -8.75 -2.25 -0.18
C THR A 88 -9.16 -2.07 -1.65
N VAL A 89 -8.48 -2.76 -2.56
CA VAL A 89 -8.81 -2.74 -4.00
C VAL A 89 -10.23 -3.25 -4.26
N ALA A 90 -10.69 -4.28 -3.54
CA ALA A 90 -12.06 -4.77 -3.67
C ALA A 90 -13.12 -3.72 -3.29
N LEU A 91 -12.88 -2.96 -2.20
CA LEU A 91 -13.76 -1.83 -1.84
C LEU A 91 -13.67 -0.70 -2.87
N GLN A 92 -12.48 -0.45 -3.39
CA GLN A 92 -12.24 0.53 -4.44
C GLN A 92 -13.07 0.25 -5.70
N GLU A 93 -13.11 -1.01 -6.13
CA GLU A 93 -13.91 -1.47 -7.26
C GLU A 93 -15.40 -1.43 -6.97
N GLN A 94 -15.82 -1.86 -5.77
CA GLN A 94 -17.22 -1.74 -5.36
C GLN A 94 -17.70 -0.29 -5.42
N VAL A 95 -16.91 0.65 -4.91
CA VAL A 95 -17.26 2.08 -4.93
C VAL A 95 -17.33 2.60 -6.37
N THR A 96 -16.41 2.18 -7.24
CA THR A 96 -16.29 2.71 -8.61
C THR A 96 -17.28 2.09 -9.58
N GLN A 97 -17.48 0.77 -9.54
CA GLN A 97 -18.29 0.03 -10.52
C GLN A 97 -19.76 -0.06 -10.13
N LYS A 98 -20.08 0.16 -8.84
CA LYS A 98 -21.44 0.02 -8.32
C LYS A 98 -21.91 1.27 -7.58
N ASP A 99 -21.28 1.61 -6.46
CA ASP A 99 -21.88 2.60 -5.55
C ASP A 99 -21.94 4.00 -6.18
N LEU A 100 -20.85 4.51 -6.77
CA LEU A 100 -20.82 5.83 -7.40
C LEU A 100 -21.72 5.91 -8.64
N PRO A 101 -21.66 4.98 -9.62
CA PRO A 101 -22.59 5.00 -10.75
C PRO A 101 -24.05 5.00 -10.29
N GLU A 102 -24.41 4.14 -9.32
CA GLU A 102 -25.77 4.11 -8.78
C GLU A 102 -26.18 5.42 -8.08
N ILE A 103 -25.25 6.08 -7.39
CA ILE A 103 -25.50 7.37 -6.74
C ILE A 103 -25.66 8.47 -7.79
N LEU A 104 -24.78 8.57 -8.77
CA LEU A 104 -24.81 9.63 -9.80
C LEU A 104 -26.09 9.53 -10.64
N ASP A 105 -26.41 8.33 -11.12
CA ASP A 105 -27.62 8.08 -11.94
C ASP A 105 -28.91 8.44 -11.19
N ALA A 106 -29.02 8.07 -9.90
CA ALA A 106 -30.24 8.29 -9.12
C ALA A 106 -30.31 9.68 -8.47
N SER A 107 -29.22 10.46 -8.46
CA SER A 107 -29.15 11.82 -7.90
C SER A 107 -29.12 12.93 -8.95
N GLU A 108 -29.12 12.58 -10.25
CA GLU A 108 -28.94 13.52 -11.38
C GLU A 108 -27.67 14.38 -11.27
N LEU A 109 -26.68 13.93 -10.49
CA LEU A 109 -25.39 14.57 -10.38
C LEU A 109 -24.53 14.16 -11.58
N ASP A 110 -24.06 15.15 -12.34
CA ASP A 110 -23.21 14.94 -13.51
C ASP A 110 -21.74 15.18 -13.14
N PHE A 111 -21.02 14.11 -12.82
CA PHE A 111 -19.61 14.10 -12.42
C PHE A 111 -18.85 12.98 -13.13
N SER A 112 -17.64 13.28 -13.58
CA SER A 112 -16.73 12.26 -14.11
C SER A 112 -15.98 11.55 -12.98
N VAL A 113 -15.94 10.21 -13.04
CA VAL A 113 -15.26 9.35 -12.05
C VAL A 113 -14.17 8.55 -12.75
N SER A 114 -12.97 8.52 -12.16
CA SER A 114 -11.85 7.70 -12.64
C SER A 114 -11.26 6.86 -11.50
N LEU A 115 -10.69 5.70 -11.85
CA LEU A 115 -10.10 4.73 -10.92
C LEU A 115 -8.56 4.85 -10.91
N ALA A 116 -7.99 5.08 -9.74
CA ALA A 116 -6.55 5.17 -9.53
C ALA A 116 -5.99 3.88 -8.90
N LYS A 117 -5.35 3.04 -9.70
CA LYS A 117 -4.59 1.87 -9.19
C LYS A 117 -3.08 2.09 -9.32
N GLY A 118 -2.32 1.39 -8.49
CA GLY A 118 -0.85 1.39 -8.58
C GLY A 118 -0.36 0.71 -9.85
N ARG A 119 0.82 1.12 -10.34
CA ARG A 119 1.41 0.59 -11.59
C ARG A 119 1.56 -0.94 -11.58
N GLY A 120 1.84 -1.51 -10.41
CA GLY A 120 1.88 -2.95 -10.11
C GLY A 120 0.62 -3.76 -10.45
N ARG A 121 -0.51 -3.09 -10.73
CA ARG A 121 -1.80 -3.71 -11.07
C ARG A 121 -2.06 -3.76 -12.57
N TYR A 122 -1.19 -3.19 -13.40
CA TYR A 122 -1.37 -3.17 -14.84
C TYR A 122 -0.29 -3.97 -15.55
N LEU A 123 -0.70 -4.68 -16.61
CA LEU A 123 0.21 -5.36 -17.52
C LEU A 123 1.17 -4.36 -18.18
N CYS A 124 2.46 -4.67 -18.15
CA CYS A 124 3.50 -3.97 -18.91
C CYS A 124 3.75 -4.73 -20.22
N LEU A 125 3.25 -4.18 -21.33
CA LEU A 125 3.45 -4.76 -22.67
C LEU A 125 4.93 -5.03 -22.99
N SER A 126 5.83 -4.11 -22.64
CA SER A 126 7.27 -4.29 -22.88
C SER A 126 7.85 -5.51 -22.12
N LYS A 127 7.40 -5.76 -20.89
CA LYS A 127 7.81 -6.96 -20.13
C LYS A 127 7.22 -8.23 -20.74
N LEU A 128 5.94 -8.19 -21.14
CA LEU A 128 5.28 -9.31 -21.80
C LEU A 128 5.97 -9.69 -23.12
N ASP A 129 6.27 -8.71 -23.97
CA ASP A 129 6.99 -8.91 -25.25
C ASP A 129 8.36 -9.56 -25.00
N MET A 130 9.09 -9.08 -23.99
CA MET A 130 10.40 -9.63 -23.62
C MET A 130 10.31 -11.09 -23.16
N LEU A 131 9.29 -11.43 -22.37
CA LEU A 131 9.07 -12.79 -21.88
C LEU A 131 8.65 -13.76 -23.00
N LEU A 132 7.84 -13.29 -23.96
CA LEU A 132 7.38 -14.10 -25.09
C LEU A 132 8.46 -14.30 -26.17
N SER A 133 9.36 -13.33 -26.34
CA SER A 133 10.42 -13.34 -27.36
C SER A 133 11.57 -14.31 -27.09
N GLY A 134 11.69 -14.86 -25.86
CA GLY A 134 12.48 -16.07 -25.60
C GLY A 134 13.99 -16.03 -25.91
N GLY A 135 14.68 -14.91 -25.68
CA GLY A 135 16.12 -14.77 -25.95
C GLY A 135 17.05 -14.84 -24.71
N ASP A 136 18.37 -14.81 -24.95
CA ASP A 136 19.49 -14.75 -23.97
C ASP A 136 19.32 -13.67 -22.87
N SER A 137 18.50 -12.65 -23.14
CA SER A 137 18.13 -11.58 -22.21
C SER A 137 17.34 -12.07 -20.98
N MET A 138 16.64 -13.21 -21.10
CA MET A 138 15.92 -13.86 -19.99
C MET A 138 16.89 -14.42 -18.94
N GLN A 139 18.04 -14.93 -19.37
CA GLN A 139 19.07 -15.47 -18.48
C GLN A 139 19.88 -14.37 -17.78
N ALA A 140 20.11 -13.24 -18.45
CA ALA A 140 20.66 -12.04 -17.81
C ALA A 140 19.71 -11.42 -16.78
N MET A 141 18.39 -11.48 -17.02
CA MET A 141 17.38 -11.09 -16.04
C MET A 141 17.34 -12.08 -14.87
N MET A 142 17.38 -13.38 -15.13
CA MET A 142 17.38 -14.45 -14.12
C MET A 142 18.58 -14.36 -13.16
N ASP A 143 19.77 -14.04 -13.67
CA ASP A 143 20.99 -13.88 -12.85
C ASP A 143 20.98 -12.63 -11.96
N LEU A 144 20.25 -11.57 -12.34
CA LEU A 144 20.31 -10.27 -11.66
C LEU A 144 19.21 -10.07 -10.60
N TYR A 145 18.05 -10.72 -10.76
CA TYR A 145 16.90 -10.60 -9.85
C TYR A 145 16.96 -11.53 -8.62
N GLY A 146 18.05 -12.25 -8.38
CA GLY A 146 18.10 -13.26 -7.32
C GLY A 146 18.04 -12.71 -5.89
N ASP A 147 16.93 -12.99 -5.20
CA ASP A 147 16.78 -13.66 -3.88
C ASP A 147 15.31 -13.74 -3.40
N ASP A 148 14.36 -13.43 -4.29
CA ASP A 148 12.93 -13.42 -3.96
C ASP A 148 12.10 -14.16 -5.03
N VAL A 149 12.77 -14.99 -5.84
CA VAL A 149 12.20 -15.71 -6.97
C VAL A 149 12.30 -17.20 -6.61
N SER A 150 11.17 -17.78 -6.22
CA SER A 150 10.92 -19.18 -6.55
C SER A 150 11.20 -19.31 -8.04
N ASP A 151 12.04 -20.26 -8.41
CA ASP A 151 12.48 -20.54 -9.78
C ASP A 151 11.53 -19.99 -10.87
N PRO A 152 11.86 -18.88 -11.57
CA PRO A 152 10.99 -18.29 -12.58
C PRO A 152 10.89 -19.14 -13.86
N SER A 153 11.40 -20.38 -13.84
CA SER A 153 11.39 -21.32 -14.95
C SER A 153 9.99 -21.78 -15.38
N HIS A 154 8.91 -21.38 -14.69
CA HIS A 154 7.52 -21.68 -15.06
C HIS A 154 6.59 -20.46 -15.06
N GLY A 155 7.02 -19.32 -15.61
CA GLY A 155 6.05 -18.38 -16.14
C GLY A 155 5.17 -19.10 -17.17
N ASP A 156 3.86 -19.19 -16.93
CA ASP A 156 2.96 -19.94 -17.79
C ASP A 156 2.87 -19.24 -19.16
N ARG A 157 3.68 -19.69 -20.12
CA ARG A 157 3.71 -19.11 -21.47
C ARG A 157 2.33 -19.14 -22.11
N LEU A 158 1.50 -20.14 -21.83
CA LEU A 158 0.12 -20.21 -22.32
C LEU A 158 -0.74 -19.10 -21.71
N LEU A 159 -0.56 -18.82 -20.42
CA LEU A 159 -1.20 -17.68 -19.77
C LEU A 159 -0.76 -16.37 -20.42
N TYR A 160 0.54 -16.16 -20.66
CA TYR A 160 1.05 -14.93 -21.27
C TYR A 160 0.52 -14.71 -22.69
N GLU A 161 0.48 -15.77 -23.50
CA GLU A 161 -0.13 -15.72 -24.84
C GLU A 161 -1.64 -15.43 -24.77
N LYS A 162 -2.36 -16.00 -23.80
CA LYS A 162 -3.78 -15.72 -23.55
C LYS A 162 -4.04 -14.28 -23.13
N LEU A 163 -3.19 -13.72 -22.28
CA LEU A 163 -3.27 -12.31 -21.85
C LEU A 163 -3.03 -11.36 -23.02
N LEU A 164 -2.01 -11.63 -23.85
CA LEU A 164 -1.72 -10.83 -25.04
C LEU A 164 -2.87 -10.86 -26.05
N ASP A 165 -3.46 -12.04 -26.28
CA ASP A 165 -4.59 -12.23 -27.19
C ASP A 165 -5.84 -11.46 -26.70
N ALA A 166 -6.16 -11.56 -25.41
CA ALA A 166 -7.30 -10.85 -24.83
C ALA A 166 -7.14 -9.32 -24.89
N LEU A 167 -5.92 -8.82 -24.62
CA LEU A 167 -5.60 -7.40 -24.72
C LEU A 167 -5.68 -6.92 -26.19
N SER A 168 -5.10 -7.67 -27.12
CA SER A 168 -5.10 -7.34 -28.55
C SER A 168 -6.51 -7.32 -29.16
N LYS A 169 -7.43 -8.15 -28.64
CA LYS A 169 -8.84 -8.19 -29.02
C LYS A 169 -9.71 -7.14 -28.32
N GLY A 170 -9.15 -6.38 -27.37
CA GLY A 170 -9.90 -5.40 -26.56
C GLY A 170 -10.93 -6.03 -25.61
N VAL A 171 -10.76 -7.32 -25.28
CA VAL A 171 -11.63 -8.04 -24.32
C VAL A 171 -11.19 -7.78 -22.87
N TRP A 172 -9.95 -7.35 -22.70
CA TRP A 172 -9.33 -7.01 -21.43
C TRP A 172 -8.50 -5.73 -21.59
N ASP A 173 -8.48 -4.90 -20.56
CA ASP A 173 -7.81 -3.59 -20.53
C ASP A 173 -6.39 -3.63 -19.92
N GLY A 174 -5.94 -4.80 -19.48
CA GLY A 174 -4.64 -4.99 -18.85
C GLY A 174 -4.64 -4.77 -17.34
N ASP A 175 -5.79 -4.49 -16.72
CA ASP A 175 -5.95 -4.42 -15.26
C ASP A 175 -6.02 -5.84 -14.68
N ARG A 176 -5.09 -6.18 -13.78
CA ARG A 176 -5.04 -7.50 -13.13
C ARG A 176 -6.38 -7.91 -12.53
N ASP A 177 -7.04 -6.99 -11.85
CA ASP A 177 -8.22 -7.31 -11.05
C ASP A 177 -9.49 -7.39 -11.94
N SER A 178 -9.44 -6.89 -13.18
CA SER A 178 -10.51 -7.06 -14.17
C SER A 178 -10.45 -8.42 -14.89
N TRP A 179 -9.36 -9.17 -14.71
CA TRP A 179 -9.19 -10.50 -15.28
C TRP A 179 -10.01 -11.55 -14.50
N LYS A 180 -10.70 -12.44 -15.23
CA LYS A 180 -11.67 -13.37 -14.62
C LYS A 180 -11.05 -14.53 -13.85
N ASP A 181 -9.89 -14.99 -14.29
CA ASP A 181 -9.21 -16.15 -13.70
C ASP A 181 -8.20 -15.68 -12.64
N LEU A 182 -7.90 -16.50 -11.64
CA LEU A 182 -6.86 -16.17 -10.66
C LEU A 182 -5.49 -16.16 -11.35
N ILE A 183 -4.75 -15.05 -11.23
CA ILE A 183 -3.33 -14.97 -11.60
C ILE A 183 -2.50 -14.97 -10.31
N THR A 184 -1.66 -15.98 -10.15
CA THR A 184 -0.73 -16.08 -9.01
C THR A 184 0.28 -14.93 -9.03
N GLU A 185 0.78 -14.53 -7.85
CA GLU A 185 1.81 -13.48 -7.77
C GLU A 185 3.08 -13.84 -8.57
N GLU A 186 3.46 -15.11 -8.59
CA GLU A 186 4.60 -15.60 -9.36
C GLU A 186 4.47 -15.35 -10.87
N ASN A 187 3.26 -15.51 -11.41
CA ASN A 187 2.98 -15.23 -12.83
C ASN A 187 2.76 -13.74 -13.11
N TRP A 188 2.26 -12.97 -12.13
CA TRP A 188 1.97 -11.55 -12.34
C TRP A 188 3.19 -10.64 -12.15
N ARG A 189 4.04 -10.92 -11.16
CA ARG A 189 5.21 -10.10 -10.81
C ARG A 189 6.14 -9.83 -12.00
N PRO A 190 6.44 -10.79 -12.91
CA PRO A 190 7.25 -10.55 -14.10
C PRO A 190 6.57 -9.67 -15.16
N LEU A 191 5.23 -9.60 -15.15
CA LEU A 191 4.41 -8.91 -16.15
C LEU A 191 4.20 -7.42 -15.86
N THR A 192 4.61 -6.94 -14.69
CA THR A 192 4.38 -5.56 -14.25
C THR A 192 5.69 -4.85 -13.93
N VAL A 193 5.62 -3.53 -13.76
CA VAL A 193 6.73 -2.67 -13.35
C VAL A 193 6.29 -1.66 -12.30
N ASP A 194 7.25 -1.16 -11.52
CA ASP A 194 7.06 0.01 -10.66
C ASP A 194 7.53 1.30 -11.37
N ASN A 195 7.56 2.42 -10.63
CA ASN A 195 7.96 3.70 -11.19
C ASN A 195 9.47 3.81 -11.48
N SER A 196 10.33 3.04 -10.78
CA SER A 196 11.77 3.09 -11.02
C SER A 196 12.15 2.36 -12.31
N GLN A 197 11.37 1.33 -12.67
CA GLN A 197 11.59 0.51 -13.86
C GLN A 197 10.90 1.05 -15.12
N CYS A 198 9.87 1.89 -14.97
CA CYS A 198 9.07 2.37 -16.09
C CYS A 198 9.76 3.54 -16.83
N MET A 199 9.87 3.43 -18.16
CA MET A 199 10.42 4.47 -19.04
C MET A 199 9.44 5.61 -19.37
N GLY A 200 8.18 5.49 -18.93
CA GLY A 200 7.14 6.48 -19.16
C GLY A 200 6.89 6.77 -20.65
N PRO A 201 6.71 8.05 -21.05
CA PRO A 201 6.48 8.45 -22.44
C PRO A 201 7.55 8.00 -23.44
N LYS A 202 8.77 7.70 -22.98
CA LYS A 202 9.89 7.27 -23.83
C LYS A 202 9.80 5.77 -24.22
N CYS A 203 8.90 5.01 -23.60
CA CYS A 203 8.71 3.58 -23.87
C CYS A 203 8.18 3.35 -25.30
N SER A 204 8.76 2.38 -26.01
CA SER A 204 8.29 1.90 -27.31
C SER A 204 6.80 1.51 -27.34
N ASN A 205 6.29 0.96 -26.23
CA ASN A 205 4.88 0.56 -26.07
C ASN A 205 3.97 1.63 -25.43
N PHE A 206 4.41 2.89 -25.29
CA PHE A 206 3.67 3.93 -24.54
C PHE A 206 2.23 4.14 -25.04
N ARG A 207 2.00 4.20 -26.35
CA ARG A 207 0.66 4.46 -26.93
C ARG A 207 -0.39 3.38 -26.58
N ASN A 208 0.06 2.16 -26.36
CA ASN A 208 -0.80 1.02 -26.01
C ASN A 208 -0.64 0.63 -24.53
N CYS A 209 0.01 1.45 -23.72
CA CYS A 209 0.30 1.12 -22.33
C CYS A 209 -0.97 1.15 -21.47
N CYS A 210 -1.37 -0.01 -20.98
CA CYS A 210 -2.56 -0.21 -20.13
C CYS A 210 -2.62 0.79 -18.97
N PHE A 211 -1.49 0.99 -18.27
CA PHE A 211 -1.41 1.94 -17.16
C PHE A 211 -1.68 3.40 -17.58
N TYR A 212 -1.07 3.86 -18.68
CA TYR A 212 -1.24 5.25 -19.12
C TYR A 212 -2.62 5.49 -19.72
N GLN A 213 -3.17 4.52 -20.45
CA GLN A 213 -4.56 4.57 -20.93
C GLN A 213 -5.55 4.70 -19.76
N ALA A 214 -5.35 3.95 -18.68
CA ALA A 214 -6.14 4.11 -17.46
C ALA A 214 -5.93 5.49 -16.81
N ARG A 215 -4.70 6.03 -16.86
CA ARG A 215 -4.32 7.32 -16.26
C ARG A 215 -4.90 8.53 -17.00
N ASP A 216 -5.03 8.48 -18.32
CA ASP A 216 -5.47 9.62 -19.13
C ASP A 216 -6.84 10.14 -18.69
N SER A 217 -7.75 9.24 -18.30
CA SER A 217 -9.08 9.61 -17.77
C SER A 217 -9.06 10.34 -16.43
N MET A 218 -7.96 10.28 -15.67
CA MET A 218 -7.86 10.84 -14.32
C MET A 218 -7.72 12.37 -14.32
N THR A 219 -7.04 12.92 -15.33
CA THR A 219 -6.78 14.36 -15.42
C THR A 219 -8.07 15.15 -15.58
N GLU A 220 -9.03 14.63 -16.34
CA GLU A 220 -10.35 15.25 -16.57
C GLU A 220 -11.40 14.82 -15.53
N ALA A 221 -11.09 13.86 -14.66
CA ALA A 221 -12.03 13.38 -13.65
C ALA A 221 -12.28 14.42 -12.55
N ASP A 222 -13.55 14.63 -12.22
CA ASP A 222 -13.96 15.41 -11.04
C ASP A 222 -13.68 14.63 -9.74
N CYS A 223 -13.85 13.31 -9.80
CA CYS A 223 -13.67 12.39 -8.68
C CYS A 223 -12.73 11.23 -9.04
N ILE A 224 -11.72 11.01 -8.23
CA ILE A 224 -10.75 9.94 -8.38
C ILE A 224 -10.91 8.96 -7.23
N VAL A 225 -11.25 7.71 -7.54
CA VAL A 225 -11.36 6.64 -6.54
C VAL A 225 -10.01 5.92 -6.45
N SER A 226 -9.42 5.94 -5.27
CA SER A 226 -8.11 5.39 -4.95
C SER A 226 -8.22 4.43 -3.76
N ASN A 227 -7.08 3.89 -3.34
CA ASN A 227 -6.94 3.26 -2.04
C ASN A 227 -5.98 4.05 -1.14
N HIS A 228 -6.02 3.78 0.16
CA HIS A 228 -5.15 4.43 1.13
C HIS A 228 -3.68 4.31 0.76
N ASP A 229 -3.24 3.14 0.26
CA ASP A 229 -1.84 2.89 -0.06
C ASP A 229 -1.33 3.78 -1.19
N LEU A 230 -2.12 3.99 -2.24
CA LEU A 230 -1.74 4.83 -3.36
C LEU A 230 -1.74 6.32 -2.98
N VAL A 231 -2.68 6.77 -2.15
CA VAL A 231 -2.67 8.13 -1.60
C VAL A 231 -1.43 8.34 -0.73
N LEU A 232 -1.11 7.40 0.15
CA LEU A 232 0.06 7.51 1.02
C LEU A 232 1.37 7.45 0.24
N ALA A 233 1.45 6.64 -0.82
CA ALA A 233 2.59 6.63 -1.73
C ALA A 233 2.78 7.97 -2.45
N ASP A 234 1.69 8.61 -2.91
CA ASP A 234 1.76 9.95 -3.50
C ASP A 234 2.28 10.98 -2.49
N LEU A 235 1.72 10.99 -1.28
CA LEU A 235 2.17 11.87 -0.20
C LEU A 235 3.63 11.60 0.18
N ALA A 236 4.08 10.34 0.16
CA ALA A 236 5.48 9.97 0.39
C ALA A 236 6.44 10.59 -0.64
N LEU A 237 5.97 10.79 -1.88
CA LEU A 237 6.69 11.47 -2.96
C LEU A 237 6.56 13.00 -2.94
N GLY A 238 5.85 13.55 -1.97
CA GLY A 238 5.63 14.99 -1.82
C GLY A 238 4.25 15.46 -2.31
N GLY A 239 3.35 14.57 -2.74
CA GLY A 239 1.99 14.90 -3.18
C GLY A 239 1.95 15.61 -4.54
N GLY A 240 1.04 15.22 -5.42
CA GLY A 240 0.94 15.82 -6.77
C GLY A 240 1.74 15.08 -7.86
N VAL A 241 2.41 13.98 -7.52
CA VAL A 241 3.26 13.22 -8.47
C VAL A 241 2.46 12.13 -9.15
N ILE A 242 1.66 11.42 -8.35
CA ILE A 242 0.71 10.42 -8.78
C ILE A 242 -0.64 11.13 -8.89
N LEU A 243 -1.24 11.48 -7.76
CA LEU A 243 -2.56 12.12 -7.71
C LEU A 243 -2.44 13.64 -7.94
N PRO A 244 -3.54 14.38 -8.16
CA PRO A 244 -3.49 15.84 -8.18
C PRO A 244 -2.95 16.42 -6.87
N GLU A 245 -2.49 17.67 -6.91
CA GLU A 245 -1.90 18.33 -5.75
C GLU A 245 -2.89 18.33 -4.55
N PRO A 246 -2.43 18.02 -3.33
CA PRO A 246 -3.30 17.97 -2.15
C PRO A 246 -4.12 19.26 -1.97
N GLU A 247 -3.48 20.41 -2.22
CA GLU A 247 -4.06 21.75 -2.13
C GLU A 247 -5.32 21.93 -2.99
N GLU A 248 -5.44 21.16 -4.08
CA GLU A 248 -6.57 21.20 -5.01
C GLU A 248 -7.60 20.08 -4.77
N CYS A 249 -7.41 19.30 -3.69
CA CYS A 249 -8.17 18.09 -3.42
C CYS A 249 -8.94 18.09 -2.10
N LEU A 250 -10.21 17.68 -2.17
CA LEU A 250 -10.97 17.19 -1.03
C LEU A 250 -10.81 15.68 -0.90
N TYR A 251 -10.33 15.21 0.25
CA TYR A 251 -10.13 13.78 0.50
C TYR A 251 -11.31 13.17 1.26
N VAL A 252 -11.69 11.96 0.89
CA VAL A 252 -12.58 11.09 1.66
C VAL A 252 -11.85 9.79 1.92
N PHE A 253 -11.48 9.54 3.18
CA PHE A 253 -10.92 8.27 3.62
C PHE A 253 -12.05 7.39 4.15
N ASP A 254 -12.44 6.37 3.40
CA ASP A 254 -13.40 5.35 3.83
C ASP A 254 -12.69 4.16 4.47
N GLU A 255 -13.29 3.62 5.51
CA GLU A 255 -12.63 2.71 6.44
C GLU A 255 -11.31 3.29 7.01
N ALA A 256 -11.37 4.58 7.38
CA ALA A 256 -10.24 5.38 7.86
C ALA A 256 -9.54 4.84 9.12
N HIS A 257 -10.11 3.85 9.80
CA HIS A 257 -9.43 3.17 10.91
C HIS A 257 -8.13 2.47 10.49
N HIS A 258 -7.99 2.14 9.20
CA HIS A 258 -6.76 1.59 8.63
C HIS A 258 -5.68 2.65 8.33
N LEU A 259 -6.06 3.93 8.18
CA LEU A 259 -5.17 4.98 7.70
C LEU A 259 -3.87 5.08 8.52
N PRO A 260 -3.91 5.16 9.87
CA PRO A 260 -2.67 5.35 10.64
C PRO A 260 -1.67 4.19 10.50
N LEU A 261 -2.18 2.95 10.51
CA LEU A 261 -1.34 1.76 10.40
C LEU A 261 -0.72 1.66 9.00
N LYS A 262 -1.50 1.93 7.96
CA LYS A 262 -0.99 1.96 6.58
C LYS A 262 0.05 3.06 6.40
N SER A 263 -0.18 4.25 6.98
CA SER A 263 0.79 5.34 6.94
C SER A 263 2.12 4.94 7.57
N ASN A 264 2.13 4.30 8.74
CA ASN A 264 3.36 3.80 9.36
C ASN A 264 4.17 2.93 8.38
N ASN A 265 3.50 1.99 7.70
CA ASN A 265 4.16 1.08 6.76
C ASN A 265 4.72 1.80 5.52
N HIS A 266 4.03 2.81 4.99
CA HIS A 266 4.54 3.59 3.84
C HIS A 266 5.74 4.47 4.19
N PHE A 267 5.89 4.82 5.46
CA PHE A 267 7.04 5.57 5.97
C PHE A 267 8.09 4.68 6.64
N ALA A 268 7.97 3.36 6.52
CA ALA A 268 8.95 2.40 7.01
C ALA A 268 10.02 2.08 5.96
N SER A 269 11.23 1.78 6.42
CA SER A 269 12.34 1.31 5.59
C SER A 269 12.84 -0.02 6.10
N THR A 270 13.23 -0.91 5.19
CA THR A 270 13.79 -2.23 5.55
C THR A 270 15.01 -2.56 4.69
N THR A 271 15.92 -3.40 5.21
CA THR A 271 17.06 -3.94 4.45
C THR A 271 17.43 -5.30 5.01
N ARG A 272 17.68 -6.26 4.12
CA ARG A 272 18.26 -7.57 4.43
C ARG A 272 19.77 -7.54 4.22
N ILE A 273 20.57 -7.95 5.21
CA ILE A 273 22.02 -7.73 5.20
C ILE A 273 22.72 -8.57 4.12
N LYS A 274 22.63 -9.91 4.19
CA LYS A 274 23.32 -10.80 3.24
C LYS A 274 22.72 -10.71 1.84
N SER A 275 21.40 -10.62 1.73
CA SER A 275 20.71 -10.43 0.45
C SER A 275 21.20 -9.16 -0.25
N THR A 276 21.49 -8.08 0.50
CA THR A 276 22.05 -6.83 -0.05
C THR A 276 23.52 -6.99 -0.43
N ALA A 277 24.32 -7.70 0.36
CA ALA A 277 25.69 -8.02 -0.01
C ALA A 277 25.77 -8.85 -1.31
N GLY A 278 24.93 -9.89 -1.44
CA GLY A 278 24.84 -10.70 -2.65
C GLY A 278 24.33 -9.91 -3.86
N TRP A 279 23.41 -8.96 -3.67
CA TRP A 279 23.01 -8.05 -4.74
C TRP A 279 24.12 -7.11 -5.19
N LEU A 280 24.91 -6.56 -4.27
CA LEU A 280 26.06 -5.71 -4.62
C LEU A 280 27.10 -6.49 -5.44
N GLU A 281 27.28 -7.78 -5.14
CA GLU A 281 28.10 -8.68 -5.95
C GLU A 281 27.55 -8.88 -7.37
N LYS A 282 26.27 -9.25 -7.48
CA LYS A 282 25.59 -9.45 -8.78
C LYS A 282 25.56 -8.16 -9.61
N SER A 283 25.48 -7.01 -8.95
CA SER A 283 25.48 -5.68 -9.59
C SER A 283 26.77 -5.42 -10.39
N GLU A 284 27.90 -6.07 -10.07
CA GLU A 284 29.12 -5.94 -10.85
C GLU A 284 28.94 -6.42 -12.31
N LYS A 285 28.13 -7.47 -12.52
CA LYS A 285 27.79 -7.96 -13.87
C LYS A 285 26.97 -6.94 -14.65
N LEU A 286 25.99 -6.30 -14.00
CA LEU A 286 25.21 -5.20 -14.58
C LEU A 286 26.12 -4.03 -14.97
N LEU A 287 27.01 -3.60 -14.07
CA LEU A 287 27.90 -2.47 -14.34
C LEU A 287 28.86 -2.76 -15.50
N LYS A 288 29.39 -3.99 -15.60
CA LYS A 288 30.21 -4.42 -16.73
C LYS A 288 29.41 -4.46 -18.04
N GLY A 289 28.14 -4.89 -18.01
CA GLY A 289 27.25 -4.86 -19.16
C GLY A 289 27.01 -3.44 -19.68
N LEU A 290 26.64 -2.53 -18.77
CA LEU A 290 26.46 -1.11 -19.08
C LEU A 290 27.74 -0.45 -19.63
N ASN A 291 28.91 -0.81 -19.09
CA ASN A 291 30.18 -0.30 -19.61
C ASN A 291 30.50 -0.85 -21.00
N LYS A 292 30.22 -2.14 -21.25
CA LYS A 292 30.40 -2.76 -22.56
C LYS A 292 29.54 -2.09 -23.63
N ASP A 293 28.31 -1.73 -23.27
CA ASP A 293 27.34 -1.07 -24.17
C ASP A 293 27.46 0.47 -24.13
N GLU A 294 28.56 1.00 -23.56
CA GLU A 294 28.91 2.42 -23.57
C GLU A 294 27.92 3.38 -22.88
N PHE A 295 27.16 2.89 -21.88
CA PHE A 295 26.32 3.68 -20.97
C PHE A 295 27.00 4.01 -19.63
N LEU A 296 28.19 3.48 -19.40
CA LEU A 296 28.98 3.71 -18.19
C LEU A 296 30.44 3.80 -18.59
N ASP A 297 31.15 4.84 -18.19
CA ASP A 297 32.59 4.95 -18.49
C ASP A 297 33.45 4.05 -17.57
N THR A 298 34.67 3.72 -17.99
CA THR A 298 35.56 2.81 -17.25
C THR A 298 35.94 3.32 -15.86
N LYS A 299 36.05 4.64 -15.68
CA LYS A 299 36.40 5.24 -14.38
C LYS A 299 35.21 5.15 -13.42
N ALA A 300 34.00 5.40 -13.91
CA ALA A 300 32.76 5.25 -13.17
C ALA A 300 32.52 3.77 -12.79
N LEU A 301 32.76 2.83 -13.71
CA LEU A 301 32.74 1.39 -13.43
C LEU A 301 33.70 1.01 -12.29
N GLN A 302 34.96 1.45 -12.36
CA GLN A 302 35.95 1.18 -11.31
C GLN A 302 35.51 1.78 -9.96
N SER A 303 34.97 3.00 -9.98
CA SER A 303 34.49 3.68 -8.77
C SER A 303 33.30 2.95 -8.13
N LEU A 304 32.28 2.60 -8.91
CA LEU A 304 31.10 1.88 -8.44
C LEU A 304 31.44 0.46 -7.95
N THR A 305 32.34 -0.24 -8.65
CA THR A 305 32.81 -1.57 -8.21
C THR A 305 33.56 -1.49 -6.89
N THR A 306 34.44 -0.49 -6.73
CA THR A 306 35.17 -0.25 -5.47
C THR A 306 34.20 0.06 -4.33
N LEU A 307 33.21 0.92 -4.57
CA LEU A 307 32.16 1.23 -3.60
C LEU A 307 31.35 -0.02 -3.22
N GLY A 308 31.00 -0.86 -4.19
CA GLY A 308 30.31 -2.14 -3.93
C GLY A 308 31.11 -3.08 -3.04
N VAL A 309 32.44 -3.18 -3.23
CA VAL A 309 33.33 -3.95 -2.34
C VAL A 309 33.36 -3.35 -0.93
N SER A 310 33.50 -2.03 -0.80
CA SER A 310 33.48 -1.36 0.50
C SER A 310 32.15 -1.53 1.23
N LEU A 311 31.02 -1.43 0.51
CA LEU A 311 29.69 -1.67 1.07
C LEU A 311 29.53 -3.09 1.59
N ARG A 312 29.97 -4.11 0.84
CA ARG A 312 29.94 -5.51 1.29
C ARG A 312 30.77 -5.71 2.55
N SER A 313 32.00 -5.19 2.58
CA SER A 313 32.86 -5.28 3.77
C SER A 313 32.23 -4.64 5.00
N GLU A 314 31.55 -3.50 4.85
CA GLU A 314 30.90 -2.82 5.98
C GLU A 314 29.61 -3.55 6.41
N LEU A 315 28.87 -4.15 5.45
CA LEU A 315 27.73 -5.02 5.75
C LEU A 315 28.15 -6.27 6.54
N ASP A 316 29.31 -6.86 6.24
CA ASP A 316 29.87 -7.99 7.00
C ASP A 316 30.23 -7.60 8.43
N VAL A 317 30.78 -6.40 8.63
CA VAL A 317 31.04 -5.85 9.98
C VAL A 317 29.74 -5.71 10.76
N VAL A 318 28.71 -5.13 10.16
CA VAL A 318 27.40 -4.96 10.81
C VAL A 318 26.72 -6.30 11.06
N TRP A 319 26.85 -7.26 10.14
CA TRP A 319 26.33 -8.63 10.32
C TRP A 319 26.78 -9.22 11.65
N VAL A 320 28.10 -9.22 11.92
CA VAL A 320 28.65 -9.81 13.15
C VAL A 320 28.09 -9.13 14.40
N LEU A 321 27.91 -7.80 14.38
CA LEU A 321 27.33 -7.06 15.50
C LEU A 321 25.85 -7.40 15.73
N LEU A 322 25.08 -7.58 14.65
CA LEU A 322 23.66 -7.90 14.72
C LEU A 322 23.41 -9.36 15.09
N GLU A 323 24.23 -10.27 14.59
CA GLU A 323 24.17 -11.71 14.89
C GLU A 323 24.38 -11.94 16.40
N GLN A 324 25.34 -11.26 17.02
CA GLN A 324 25.54 -11.32 18.47
C GLN A 324 24.30 -10.86 19.26
N ILE A 325 23.58 -9.85 18.77
CA ILE A 325 22.33 -9.40 19.40
C ILE A 325 21.22 -10.43 19.20
N ALA A 326 21.09 -10.97 18.00
CA ALA A 326 20.08 -11.99 17.69
C ALA A 326 20.29 -13.25 18.54
N GLU A 327 21.53 -13.76 18.63
CA GLU A 327 21.87 -14.91 19.48
C GLU A 327 21.57 -14.65 20.96
N ALA A 328 21.86 -13.44 21.45
CA ALA A 328 21.56 -13.08 22.84
C ALA A 328 20.05 -12.91 23.11
N ALA A 329 19.27 -12.61 22.08
CA ALA A 329 17.81 -12.44 22.15
C ALA A 329 17.05 -13.75 21.96
N ASP A 330 17.70 -14.80 21.45
CA ASP A 330 17.06 -16.10 21.25
C ASP A 330 16.81 -16.80 22.59
N THR A 331 15.54 -16.93 22.94
CA THR A 331 15.09 -17.55 24.19
C THR A 331 14.75 -19.04 24.00
N GLY A 332 14.85 -19.57 22.79
CA GLY A 332 14.46 -20.95 22.46
C GLY A 332 12.94 -21.19 22.43
N GLU A 333 12.12 -20.14 22.63
CA GLU A 333 10.65 -20.16 22.54
C GLU A 333 10.15 -19.40 21.29
N SER A 334 10.98 -19.23 20.26
CA SER A 334 10.62 -18.51 19.04
C SER A 334 9.61 -19.30 18.19
N TYR A 335 8.52 -18.63 17.80
CA TYR A 335 7.54 -19.16 16.86
C TYR A 335 8.06 -18.94 15.43
N GLU A 336 7.95 -19.96 14.56
CA GLU A 336 8.51 -19.98 13.19
C GLU A 336 10.06 -19.97 13.09
N ASP A 337 10.78 -20.32 14.15
CA ASP A 337 12.25 -20.23 14.20
C ASP A 337 12.77 -18.81 13.89
N ARG A 338 12.00 -17.76 14.20
CA ARG A 338 12.38 -16.35 13.96
C ARG A 338 12.73 -15.64 15.25
N VAL A 339 13.89 -14.99 15.29
CA VAL A 339 14.29 -14.16 16.43
C VAL A 339 14.06 -12.70 16.09
N GLN A 340 13.15 -12.04 16.82
CA GLN A 340 12.89 -10.61 16.65
C GLN A 340 13.39 -9.82 17.86
N TYR A 341 14.17 -8.77 17.61
CA TYR A 341 14.70 -7.91 18.66
C TYR A 341 14.44 -6.44 18.32
N ALA A 342 13.68 -5.75 19.17
CA ALA A 342 13.42 -4.32 19.07
C ALA A 342 14.39 -3.54 19.96
N PHE A 343 15.02 -2.50 19.42
CA PHE A 343 15.88 -1.62 20.20
C PHE A 343 15.03 -0.80 21.17
N GLU A 344 15.36 -0.83 22.46
CA GLU A 344 14.62 -0.11 23.49
C GLU A 344 14.57 1.39 23.16
N LEU A 345 13.36 1.95 23.13
CA LEU A 345 13.08 3.33 22.70
C LEU A 345 13.62 3.69 21.30
N GLY A 346 13.88 2.69 20.46
CA GLY A 346 14.50 2.88 19.15
C GLY A 346 15.99 3.21 19.19
N ILE A 347 16.66 3.13 20.34
CA ILE A 347 18.04 3.58 20.51
C ILE A 347 19.02 2.53 19.98
N VAL A 348 19.64 2.81 18.84
CA VAL A 348 20.65 1.92 18.24
C VAL A 348 21.98 2.01 19.01
N PRO A 349 22.62 0.86 19.36
CA PRO A 349 23.93 0.82 19.99
C PRO A 349 25.00 1.57 19.20
N ALA A 350 25.93 2.23 19.91
CA ALA A 350 26.96 3.07 19.29
C ALA A 350 27.81 2.37 18.20
N PRO A 351 28.25 1.10 18.35
CA PRO A 351 28.97 0.40 17.28
C PRO A 351 28.16 0.23 15.99
N ILE A 352 26.88 -0.11 16.11
CA ILE A 352 25.98 -0.27 14.95
C ILE A 352 25.69 1.10 14.32
N ARG A 353 25.49 2.14 15.14
CA ARG A 353 25.27 3.51 14.66
C ARG A 353 26.46 4.05 13.86
N ALA A 354 27.69 3.81 14.32
CA ALA A 354 28.90 4.19 13.60
C ALA A 354 29.00 3.50 12.25
N ALA A 355 28.75 2.19 12.20
CA ALA A 355 28.74 1.44 10.94
C ALA A 355 27.59 1.86 10.02
N ALA A 356 26.41 2.16 10.56
CA ALA A 356 25.29 2.72 9.81
C ALA A 356 25.64 4.08 9.17
N GLN A 357 26.40 4.93 9.86
CA GLN A 357 26.85 6.21 9.30
C GLN A 357 27.83 6.02 8.14
N ASN A 358 28.72 5.03 8.22
CA ASN A 358 29.60 4.65 7.13
C ASN A 358 28.80 4.11 5.93
N LEU A 359 27.86 3.18 6.18
CA LEU A 359 26.98 2.60 5.16
C LEU A 359 26.14 3.68 4.47
N ALA A 360 25.52 4.59 5.22
CA ALA A 360 24.77 5.72 4.66
C ALA A 360 25.66 6.58 3.74
N THR A 361 26.89 6.88 4.15
CA THR A 361 27.85 7.63 3.32
C THR A 361 28.20 6.89 2.03
N LEU A 362 28.45 5.58 2.12
CA LEU A 362 28.78 4.75 0.98
C LEU A 362 27.59 4.59 0.01
N PHE A 363 26.39 4.32 0.53
CA PHE A 363 25.17 4.22 -0.27
C PHE A 363 24.79 5.56 -0.92
N THR A 364 25.04 6.69 -0.28
CA THR A 364 24.86 8.02 -0.91
C THR A 364 25.71 8.15 -2.17
N ARG A 365 26.98 7.73 -2.11
CA ARG A 365 27.90 7.79 -3.25
C ARG A 365 27.55 6.77 -4.33
N TYR A 366 27.23 5.55 -3.92
CA TYR A 366 26.83 4.47 -4.83
C TYR A 366 25.53 4.82 -5.58
N GLY A 367 24.51 5.29 -4.84
CA GLY A 367 23.24 5.78 -5.39
C GLY A 367 23.43 6.95 -6.34
N THR A 368 24.29 7.93 -6.02
CA THR A 368 24.63 9.02 -6.95
C THR A 368 25.21 8.50 -8.27
N GLY A 369 26.11 7.52 -8.22
CA GLY A 369 26.68 6.94 -9.44
C GLY A 369 25.66 6.13 -10.25
N LEU A 370 24.78 5.36 -9.60
CA LEU A 370 23.67 4.67 -10.28
C LEU A 370 22.65 5.65 -10.88
N ARG A 371 22.41 6.80 -10.23
CA ARG A 371 21.53 7.84 -10.76
C ARG A 371 22.08 8.44 -12.05
N ALA A 372 23.39 8.71 -12.10
CA ALA A 372 24.03 9.17 -13.33
C ALA A 372 23.87 8.18 -14.48
N VAL A 373 23.95 6.86 -14.22
CA VAL A 373 23.67 5.81 -15.22
C VAL A 373 22.22 5.86 -15.68
N VAL A 374 21.27 5.95 -14.74
CA VAL A 374 19.85 6.03 -15.08
C VAL A 374 19.56 7.26 -15.93
N ASP A 375 20.16 8.40 -15.62
CA ASP A 375 19.98 9.64 -16.38
C ASP A 375 20.62 9.55 -17.78
N GLU A 376 21.81 8.96 -17.95
CA GLU A 376 22.39 8.64 -19.27
C GLU A 376 21.46 7.73 -20.09
N LEU A 377 20.88 6.70 -19.47
CA LEU A 377 19.91 5.83 -20.14
C LEU A 377 18.64 6.62 -20.54
N LYS A 378 18.16 7.56 -19.72
CA LYS A 378 17.03 8.44 -20.11
C LYS A 378 17.37 9.29 -21.31
N GLU A 379 18.58 9.83 -21.39
CA GLU A 379 19.05 10.65 -22.51
C GLU A 379 19.13 9.79 -23.79
N ALA A 380 19.66 8.57 -23.71
CA ALA A 380 19.71 7.64 -24.83
C ALA A 380 18.33 7.19 -25.36
N LEU A 381 17.28 7.31 -24.54
CA LEU A 381 15.89 7.02 -24.91
C LEU A 381 15.16 8.18 -25.62
N GLU A 382 15.80 9.35 -25.77
CA GLU A 382 15.19 10.51 -26.41
C GLU A 382 14.99 10.35 -27.93
N GLU A 383 14.01 11.07 -28.47
CA GLU A 383 13.68 11.04 -29.89
C GLU A 383 14.84 11.61 -30.73
N GLY A 384 15.22 10.90 -31.79
CA GLY A 384 16.33 11.28 -32.68
C GLY A 384 17.66 10.57 -32.41
N GLY A 385 17.75 9.75 -31.35
CA GLY A 385 18.89 8.88 -31.10
C GLY A 385 19.03 7.71 -32.09
N GLU A 386 20.21 7.09 -32.13
CA GLU A 386 20.46 5.90 -32.94
C GLU A 386 19.56 4.74 -32.49
N PRO A 387 18.78 4.09 -33.38
CA PRO A 387 17.83 3.05 -32.99
C PRO A 387 18.42 1.90 -32.18
N ALA A 388 19.65 1.47 -32.52
CA ALA A 388 20.34 0.41 -31.82
C ALA A 388 20.72 0.80 -30.37
N ARG A 389 21.19 2.05 -30.16
CA ARG A 389 21.50 2.56 -28.82
C ARG A 389 20.23 2.68 -27.98
N ARG A 390 19.13 3.12 -28.58
CA ARG A 390 17.83 3.20 -27.91
C ARG A 390 17.34 1.83 -27.46
N GLU A 391 17.40 0.81 -28.32
CA GLU A 391 16.99 -0.56 -27.98
C GLU A 391 17.78 -1.11 -26.80
N LEU A 392 19.11 -0.92 -26.78
CA LEU A 392 19.96 -1.30 -25.65
C LEU A 392 19.60 -0.50 -24.37
N ALA A 393 19.33 0.80 -24.49
CA ALA A 393 18.90 1.61 -23.35
C ALA A 393 17.57 1.11 -22.77
N GLU A 394 16.60 0.70 -23.60
CA GLU A 394 15.33 0.11 -23.14
C GLU A 394 15.56 -1.17 -22.31
N GLN A 395 16.51 -2.01 -22.72
CA GLN A 395 16.86 -3.24 -22.00
C GLN A 395 17.48 -2.97 -20.63
N TRP A 396 18.36 -1.98 -20.54
CA TRP A 396 19.09 -1.66 -19.31
C TRP A 396 18.31 -0.80 -18.32
N TYR A 397 17.40 0.05 -18.80
CA TYR A 397 16.71 1.06 -17.98
C TYR A 397 16.04 0.46 -16.74
N GLY A 398 15.26 -0.60 -16.93
CA GLY A 398 14.55 -1.25 -15.83
C GLY A 398 15.49 -1.84 -14.77
N LEU A 399 16.61 -2.42 -15.21
CA LEU A 399 17.61 -3.01 -14.31
C LEU A 399 18.36 -1.94 -13.51
N ALA A 400 18.79 -0.87 -14.18
CA ALA A 400 19.50 0.25 -13.55
C ALA A 400 18.58 1.02 -12.59
N GLY A 401 17.33 1.27 -12.98
CA GLY A 401 16.32 1.92 -12.13
C GLY A 401 16.03 1.12 -10.86
N SER A 402 15.87 -0.19 -10.98
CA SER A 402 15.68 -1.08 -9.82
C SER A 402 16.91 -1.10 -8.90
N ALA A 403 18.12 -1.11 -9.46
CA ALA A 403 19.35 -1.03 -8.68
C ALA A 403 19.46 0.31 -7.92
N LEU A 404 19.10 1.42 -8.56
CA LEU A 404 19.07 2.74 -7.93
C LEU A 404 18.06 2.79 -6.78
N GLN A 405 16.82 2.34 -7.00
CA GLN A 405 15.77 2.33 -5.96
C GLN A 405 16.19 1.48 -4.76
N ARG A 406 16.85 0.33 -4.99
CA ARG A 406 17.38 -0.51 -3.92
C ARG A 406 18.48 0.19 -3.14
N ALA A 407 19.40 0.88 -3.81
CA ALA A 407 20.43 1.69 -3.14
C ALA A 407 19.84 2.83 -2.29
N GLU A 408 18.81 3.52 -2.80
CA GLU A 408 18.09 4.59 -2.08
C GLU A 408 17.32 4.05 -0.86
N SER A 409 16.71 2.87 -0.99
CA SER A 409 16.02 2.21 0.13
C SER A 409 16.99 1.82 1.24
N CYS A 410 18.16 1.26 0.88
CA CYS A 410 19.24 1.02 1.84
C CYS A 410 19.72 2.32 2.49
N LEU A 411 19.94 3.39 1.70
CA LEU A 411 20.34 4.69 2.22
C LEU A 411 19.34 5.21 3.26
N SER A 412 18.04 5.16 2.96
CA SER A 412 16.97 5.59 3.87
C SER A 412 17.05 4.86 5.23
N LEU A 413 17.22 3.53 5.22
CA LEU A 413 17.39 2.76 6.45
C LEU A 413 18.66 3.17 7.21
N TRP A 414 19.82 3.18 6.55
CA TRP A 414 21.10 3.42 7.21
C TRP A 414 21.21 4.86 7.74
N SER A 415 20.67 5.84 7.04
CA SER A 415 20.54 7.21 7.53
C SER A 415 19.68 7.28 8.80
N ASN A 416 18.58 6.53 8.87
CA ASN A 416 17.74 6.48 10.05
C ASN A 416 18.40 5.77 11.24
N TYR A 417 19.16 4.69 10.99
CA TYR A 417 19.93 3.97 12.02
C TYR A 417 21.14 4.77 12.53
N ALA A 418 21.71 5.64 11.69
CA ALA A 418 22.80 6.54 12.05
C ALA A 418 22.33 7.75 12.88
N GLY A 419 21.09 8.20 12.67
CA GLY A 419 20.51 9.38 13.31
C GLY A 419 20.04 9.17 14.75
N GLU A 420 19.90 10.26 15.48
CA GLU A 420 19.19 10.30 16.76
C GLU A 420 17.80 10.90 16.56
N ASP A 421 16.81 10.37 17.27
CA ASP A 421 15.45 10.91 17.21
C ASP A 421 15.36 12.24 17.98
N PRO A 422 14.57 13.22 17.50
CA PRO A 422 14.42 14.50 18.19
C PRO A 422 13.85 14.35 19.60
N GLN A 423 14.39 15.10 20.57
CA GLN A 423 13.85 15.12 21.92
C GLN A 423 12.40 15.63 21.94
N GLY A 424 11.53 14.95 22.70
CA GLY A 424 10.13 15.34 22.90
C GLY A 424 9.17 14.89 21.79
N LYS A 425 9.65 14.22 20.74
CA LYS A 425 8.82 13.55 19.74
C LYS A 425 8.78 12.04 19.96
N ALA A 426 7.80 11.35 19.37
CA ALA A 426 7.79 9.89 19.37
C ALA A 426 9.02 9.38 18.60
N PRO A 427 9.78 8.41 19.14
CA PRO A 427 10.96 7.88 18.46
C PRO A 427 10.55 7.03 17.24
N ASN A 428 11.53 6.73 16.39
CA ASN A 428 11.35 5.69 15.38
C ASN A 428 11.55 4.32 16.03
N ALA A 429 10.62 3.39 15.78
CA ALA A 429 10.82 2.01 16.12
C ALA A 429 11.91 1.44 15.19
N ARG A 430 12.95 0.86 15.78
CA ARG A 430 14.03 0.18 15.05
C ARG A 430 14.12 -1.25 15.58
N TRP A 431 14.17 -2.24 14.70
CA TRP A 431 14.26 -3.64 15.11
C TRP A 431 15.01 -4.47 14.07
N LEU A 432 15.44 -5.65 14.50
CA LEU A 432 15.98 -6.68 13.63
C LEU A 432 15.11 -7.94 13.72
N THR A 433 15.06 -8.69 12.62
CA THR A 433 14.44 -10.01 12.53
C THR A 433 15.46 -10.95 11.93
N TYR A 434 15.84 -12.00 12.65
CA TYR A 434 16.77 -13.03 12.22
C TYR A 434 15.98 -14.31 11.89
N ASN A 435 16.18 -14.82 10.67
CA ASN A 435 15.55 -16.04 10.19
C ASN A 435 16.63 -17.13 9.99
N PRO A 436 17.03 -17.86 11.03
CA PRO A 436 18.02 -18.94 10.94
C PRO A 436 17.57 -20.15 10.09
N SER A 437 16.26 -20.36 9.95
CA SER A 437 15.65 -21.51 9.27
C SER A 437 15.49 -21.35 7.76
N ASP A 438 15.70 -20.14 7.23
CA ASP A 438 15.66 -19.88 5.78
C ASP A 438 16.82 -20.62 5.09
N ALA A 439 16.62 -21.05 3.84
CA ALA A 439 17.67 -21.71 3.03
C ALA A 439 18.97 -20.88 2.97
N PHE A 440 18.82 -19.55 3.09
CA PHE A 440 19.90 -18.59 3.25
C PHE A 440 19.63 -17.72 4.49
N PRO A 441 20.24 -18.02 5.65
CA PRO A 441 20.00 -17.26 6.88
C PRO A 441 20.40 -15.80 6.74
N ASP A 442 19.47 -14.89 7.04
CA ASP A 442 19.66 -13.45 6.91
C ASP A 442 19.04 -12.68 8.09
N ILE A 443 19.49 -11.44 8.27
CA ILE A 443 18.98 -10.48 9.24
C ILE A 443 18.29 -9.36 8.46
N THR A 444 17.01 -9.16 8.73
CA THR A 444 16.24 -8.02 8.24
C THR A 444 16.27 -6.92 9.29
N LEU A 445 16.84 -5.77 8.95
CA LEU A 445 16.69 -4.54 9.70
C LEU A 445 15.46 -3.77 9.22
N ALA A 446 14.77 -3.13 10.15
CA ALA A 446 13.61 -2.32 9.86
C ALA A 446 13.55 -1.09 10.75
N THR A 447 13.09 0.01 10.18
CA THR A 447 12.72 1.23 10.89
C THR A 447 11.33 1.67 10.46
N SER A 448 10.53 2.17 11.41
CA SER A 448 9.22 2.75 11.15
C SER A 448 8.96 3.86 12.16
N PRO A 449 8.32 4.97 11.77
CA PRO A 449 7.76 5.87 12.76
C PRO A 449 6.75 5.11 13.63
N VAL A 450 6.77 5.34 14.94
CA VAL A 450 5.79 4.74 15.86
C VAL A 450 4.40 5.34 15.61
N LEU A 451 4.36 6.63 15.27
CA LEU A 451 3.15 7.37 14.94
C LEU A 451 3.29 7.99 13.55
N ALA A 452 2.32 7.75 12.69
CA ALA A 452 2.18 8.43 11.40
C ALA A 452 1.80 9.91 11.53
N ALA A 453 1.55 10.37 12.76
CA ALA A 453 1.00 11.68 13.07
C ALA A 453 1.75 12.83 12.37
N ASP A 454 3.06 12.93 12.57
CA ASP A 454 3.87 14.01 11.99
C ASP A 454 3.85 13.99 10.45
N ALA A 455 4.00 12.80 9.85
CA ALA A 455 4.02 12.65 8.40
C ALA A 455 2.67 12.97 7.76
N LEU A 456 1.56 12.52 8.37
CA LEU A 456 0.21 12.86 7.91
C LEU A 456 -0.11 14.34 8.13
N GLN A 457 0.35 14.92 9.24
CA GLN A 457 0.14 16.34 9.51
C GLN A 457 0.80 17.20 8.45
N GLU A 458 2.12 17.05 8.25
CA GLU A 458 2.90 17.87 7.32
C GLU A 458 2.49 17.66 5.85
N ARG A 459 2.17 16.42 5.48
CA ARG A 459 1.97 16.08 4.06
C ARG A 459 0.52 16.10 3.62
N LEU A 460 -0.43 15.93 4.53
CA LEU A 460 -1.86 15.82 4.21
C LEU A 460 -2.70 16.85 4.95
N TRP A 461 -2.70 16.89 6.29
CA TRP A 461 -3.63 17.74 7.04
C TRP A 461 -3.38 19.23 6.88
N GLU A 462 -2.13 19.63 6.72
CA GLU A 462 -1.75 21.04 6.50
C GLU A 462 -1.83 21.46 5.03
N ARG A 463 -1.93 20.50 4.11
CA ARG A 463 -1.84 20.75 2.67
C ARG A 463 -3.13 20.55 1.91
N CYS A 464 -3.95 19.58 2.29
CA CYS A 464 -5.18 19.29 1.55
C CYS A 464 -6.17 20.46 1.60
N ALA A 465 -7.06 20.57 0.60
CA ALA A 465 -8.15 21.54 0.69
C ALA A 465 -9.09 21.21 1.88
N GLY A 466 -9.31 19.93 2.16
CA GLY A 466 -10.09 19.45 3.30
C GLY A 466 -10.23 17.93 3.27
N ALA A 467 -10.63 17.33 4.40
CA ALA A 467 -10.74 15.87 4.49
C ALA A 467 -11.95 15.39 5.31
N VAL A 468 -12.54 14.29 4.86
CA VAL A 468 -13.52 13.48 5.59
C VAL A 468 -12.91 12.13 5.90
N LEU A 469 -12.89 11.74 7.17
CA LEU A 469 -12.53 10.40 7.61
C LEU A 469 -13.80 9.70 8.09
N THR A 470 -14.11 8.54 7.54
CA THR A 470 -15.29 7.77 7.96
C THR A 470 -15.01 6.28 8.06
N SER A 471 -15.66 5.62 9.01
CA SER A 471 -15.69 4.17 9.18
C SER A 471 -16.81 3.82 10.17
N ALA A 472 -17.17 2.53 10.23
CA ALA A 472 -18.05 2.03 11.28
C ALA A 472 -17.39 2.02 12.68
N THR A 473 -16.05 2.03 12.74
CA THR A 473 -15.29 1.84 13.99
C THR A 473 -14.08 2.77 14.04
N LEU A 474 -14.26 4.00 14.53
CA LEU A 474 -13.19 5.00 14.66
C LEU A 474 -12.86 5.33 16.12
N SER A 475 -13.82 5.16 17.02
CA SER A 475 -13.71 5.47 18.43
C SER A 475 -13.41 4.21 19.25
N ALA A 476 -12.63 4.38 20.30
CA ALA A 476 -12.42 3.36 21.33
C ALA A 476 -13.20 3.81 22.57
N LEU A 477 -14.10 2.95 23.08
CA LEU A 477 -14.98 3.28 24.21
C LEU A 477 -15.79 4.58 24.01
N GLY A 478 -16.09 4.94 22.76
CA GLY A 478 -16.82 6.16 22.41
C GLY A 478 -15.96 7.43 22.30
N GLU A 479 -14.64 7.33 22.48
CA GLU A 479 -13.70 8.44 22.35
C GLU A 479 -12.82 8.30 21.11
N PHE A 480 -12.54 9.42 20.43
CA PHE A 480 -11.66 9.47 19.25
C PHE A 480 -10.18 9.72 19.60
N SER A 481 -9.82 9.70 20.89
CA SER A 481 -8.47 10.02 21.39
C SER A 481 -7.37 9.20 20.73
N MET A 482 -7.59 7.90 20.54
CA MET A 482 -6.63 7.00 19.89
C MET A 482 -6.45 7.31 18.40
N LEU A 483 -7.54 7.59 17.67
CA LEU A 483 -7.45 7.97 16.27
C LEU A 483 -6.73 9.31 16.11
N LYS A 484 -7.10 10.30 16.93
CA LYS A 484 -6.48 11.64 16.94
C LYS A 484 -4.98 11.55 17.14
N MET A 485 -4.53 10.78 18.13
CA MET A 485 -3.11 10.58 18.42
C MET A 485 -2.38 9.83 17.29
N ARG A 486 -2.95 8.75 16.75
CA ARG A 486 -2.28 7.92 15.73
C ARG A 486 -2.22 8.56 14.35
N ALA A 487 -3.30 9.25 13.96
CA ALA A 487 -3.40 9.92 12.67
C ALA A 487 -2.84 11.36 12.69
N GLY A 488 -2.51 11.92 13.87
CA GLY A 488 -2.08 13.31 13.99
C GLY A 488 -3.17 14.32 13.62
N LEU A 489 -4.44 14.01 13.95
CA LEU A 489 -5.55 14.90 13.59
C LEU A 489 -5.43 16.24 14.32
N PRO A 490 -5.64 17.36 13.62
CA PRO A 490 -5.46 18.67 14.23
C PRO A 490 -6.55 18.97 15.26
N GLU A 491 -6.27 19.90 16.19
CA GLU A 491 -7.19 20.27 17.28
C GLU A 491 -8.53 20.82 16.79
N HIS A 492 -8.55 21.48 15.62
CA HIS A 492 -9.77 22.03 15.03
C HIS A 492 -10.60 21.00 14.25
N ALA A 493 -10.18 19.73 14.19
CA ALA A 493 -10.97 18.68 13.57
C ALA A 493 -12.32 18.51 14.28
N SER A 494 -13.36 18.26 13.48
CA SER A 494 -14.71 17.99 14.00
C SER A 494 -14.94 16.49 14.11
N TYR A 495 -15.67 16.07 15.14
CA TYR A 495 -15.91 14.66 15.44
C TYR A 495 -17.41 14.41 15.62
N LEU A 496 -17.93 13.43 14.90
CA LEU A 496 -19.32 13.02 14.96
C LEU A 496 -19.42 11.50 15.05
N ARG A 497 -20.29 11.04 15.95
CA ARG A 497 -20.64 9.62 16.08
C ARG A 497 -22.11 9.40 15.75
N ILE A 498 -22.37 8.52 14.80
CA ILE A 498 -23.70 8.14 14.32
C ILE A 498 -23.89 6.65 14.60
N LEU A 499 -24.80 6.35 15.52
CA LEU A 499 -25.13 4.96 15.87
C LEU A 499 -25.78 4.23 14.69
N SER A 500 -25.57 2.92 14.64
CA SER A 500 -26.26 2.07 13.66
C SER A 500 -27.78 2.17 13.83
N PRO A 501 -28.55 2.19 12.73
CA PRO A 501 -30.01 2.17 12.80
C PRO A 501 -30.57 0.80 13.21
N PHE A 502 -29.74 -0.24 13.25
CA PHE A 502 -30.20 -1.58 13.64
C PHE A 502 -30.51 -1.64 15.13
N LYS A 503 -31.63 -2.26 15.45
CA LYS A 503 -32.04 -2.54 16.82
C LYS A 503 -31.48 -3.88 17.27
N PHE A 504 -30.19 -3.91 17.59
CA PHE A 504 -29.49 -5.17 17.90
C PHE A 504 -30.13 -5.98 19.03
N ASN A 505 -30.80 -5.33 19.99
CA ASN A 505 -31.55 -5.99 21.06
C ASN A 505 -32.75 -6.80 20.56
N GLU A 506 -33.28 -6.51 19.36
CA GLU A 506 -34.41 -7.22 18.75
C GLU A 506 -33.95 -8.33 17.78
N VAL A 507 -32.70 -8.28 17.29
CA VAL A 507 -32.23 -9.15 16.19
C VAL A 507 -30.93 -9.91 16.48
N ALA A 508 -30.28 -9.67 17.61
CA ALA A 508 -29.02 -10.31 17.97
C ALA A 508 -29.02 -10.76 19.44
N THR A 509 -28.33 -11.87 19.70
CA THR A 509 -28.08 -12.37 21.06
C THR A 509 -26.58 -12.53 21.26
N LEU A 510 -26.05 -11.96 22.34
CA LEU A 510 -24.68 -12.22 22.79
C LEU A 510 -24.70 -13.41 23.75
N SER A 511 -24.09 -14.52 23.35
CA SER A 511 -23.90 -15.69 24.21
C SER A 511 -22.44 -15.80 24.60
N VAL A 512 -22.17 -15.83 25.91
CA VAL A 512 -20.82 -16.07 26.45
C VAL A 512 -20.82 -17.48 27.05
N PRO A 513 -20.22 -18.48 26.39
CA PRO A 513 -20.24 -19.84 26.87
C PRO A 513 -19.45 -19.96 28.18
N LYS A 514 -19.91 -20.84 29.08
CA LYS A 514 -19.18 -21.17 30.31
C LYS A 514 -17.99 -22.06 29.97
N MET A 515 -16.84 -21.43 29.80
CA MET A 515 -15.57 -22.12 29.60
C MET A 515 -15.02 -22.61 30.94
N ASN A 516 -14.51 -23.84 30.96
CA ASN A 516 -13.81 -24.40 32.14
C ASN A 516 -12.30 -24.14 32.09
N CYS A 517 -11.87 -23.15 31.31
CA CYS A 517 -10.48 -22.76 31.10
C CYS A 517 -10.40 -21.27 30.77
N LEU A 518 -9.22 -20.69 31.02
CA LEU A 518 -8.91 -19.34 30.54
C LEU A 518 -8.35 -19.38 29.11
N PRO A 519 -8.53 -18.33 28.29
CA PRO A 519 -7.89 -18.25 26.97
C PRO A 519 -6.36 -18.35 26.99
N ALA A 520 -5.73 -18.00 28.12
CA ALA A 520 -4.28 -18.17 28.32
C ALA A 520 -3.86 -19.65 28.45
N GLU A 521 -4.79 -20.56 28.79
CA GLU A 521 -4.56 -22.00 28.79
C GLU A 521 -4.81 -22.55 27.37
N VAL A 522 -3.90 -22.21 26.45
CA VAL A 522 -4.06 -22.36 24.99
C VAL A 522 -4.62 -23.73 24.60
N ASP A 523 -3.99 -24.83 25.05
CA ASP A 523 -4.41 -26.18 24.66
C ASP A 523 -5.84 -26.51 25.10
N LYS A 524 -6.19 -26.14 26.35
CA LYS A 524 -7.54 -26.39 26.90
C LYS A 524 -8.58 -25.53 26.19
N HIS A 525 -8.24 -24.28 25.89
CA HIS A 525 -9.12 -23.36 25.18
C HIS A 525 -9.36 -23.80 23.75
N THR A 526 -8.31 -24.23 23.03
CA THR A 526 -8.41 -24.80 21.68
C THR A 526 -9.31 -26.04 21.67
N ALA A 527 -9.09 -26.98 22.60
CA ALA A 527 -9.93 -28.17 22.71
C ALA A 527 -11.40 -27.82 23.01
N PHE A 528 -11.63 -26.85 23.90
CA PHE A 528 -12.98 -26.36 24.19
C PHE A 528 -13.66 -25.81 22.94
N ILE A 529 -12.97 -25.00 22.12
CA ILE A 529 -13.53 -24.43 20.88
C ILE A 529 -13.91 -25.55 19.91
N ALA A 530 -12.99 -26.50 19.66
CA ALA A 530 -13.23 -27.61 18.73
C ALA A 530 -14.43 -28.47 19.14
N GLU A 531 -14.61 -28.72 20.44
CA GLU A 531 -15.78 -29.44 20.98
C GLU A 531 -17.07 -28.61 20.94
N ALA A 532 -16.96 -27.29 21.03
CA ALA A 532 -18.11 -26.39 21.09
C ALA A 532 -18.72 -26.12 19.71
N ILE A 533 -17.92 -26.07 18.64
CA ILE A 533 -18.38 -25.76 17.28
C ILE A 533 -19.56 -26.65 16.84
N PRO A 534 -19.48 -28.00 16.93
CA PRO A 534 -20.59 -28.86 16.55
C PRO A 534 -21.89 -28.66 17.35
N ARG A 535 -21.78 -28.06 18.55
CA ARG A 535 -22.91 -27.84 19.46
C ARG A 535 -23.51 -26.44 19.31
N LEU A 536 -22.70 -25.46 18.97
CA LEU A 536 -23.09 -24.04 18.95
C LEU A 536 -23.45 -23.54 17.54
N VAL A 537 -22.89 -24.17 16.50
CA VAL A 537 -23.08 -23.75 15.11
C VAL A 537 -24.22 -24.53 14.48
N ASP A 538 -25.17 -23.81 13.88
CA ASP A 538 -26.18 -24.42 13.02
C ASP A 538 -25.56 -24.77 11.66
N PRO A 539 -25.46 -26.07 11.30
CA PRO A 539 -24.83 -26.50 10.04
C PRO A 539 -25.61 -26.10 8.77
N GLN A 540 -26.81 -25.53 8.91
CA GLN A 540 -27.62 -25.01 7.81
C GLN A 540 -27.55 -23.48 7.67
N ALA A 541 -26.89 -22.80 8.60
CA ALA A 541 -26.73 -21.34 8.59
C ALA A 541 -25.32 -20.92 8.15
N GLY A 542 -25.19 -19.70 7.63
CA GLY A 542 -23.89 -19.07 7.41
C GLY A 542 -23.27 -18.67 8.75
N SER A 543 -22.09 -19.20 9.06
CA SER A 543 -21.35 -18.88 10.29
C SER A 543 -19.94 -18.41 9.97
N LEU A 544 -19.47 -17.40 10.70
CA LEU A 544 -18.12 -16.86 10.61
C LEU A 544 -17.40 -17.07 11.94
N MET A 545 -16.26 -17.76 11.92
CA MET A 545 -15.40 -17.96 13.08
C MET A 545 -14.17 -17.06 12.95
N LEU A 546 -13.91 -16.25 13.96
CA LEU A 546 -12.78 -15.32 13.98
C LEU A 546 -11.78 -15.75 15.04
N PHE A 547 -10.52 -15.91 14.64
CA PHE A 547 -9.41 -16.25 15.53
C PHE A 547 -8.44 -15.08 15.62
N SER A 548 -7.89 -14.85 16.81
CA SER A 548 -6.83 -13.85 17.00
C SER A 548 -5.44 -14.36 16.61
N SER A 549 -5.29 -15.67 16.35
CA SER A 549 -4.05 -16.26 15.85
C SER A 549 -4.32 -17.34 14.81
N ARG A 550 -3.54 -17.33 13.73
CA ARG A 550 -3.58 -18.36 12.68
C ARG A 550 -3.28 -19.75 13.26
N ARG A 551 -2.36 -19.83 14.23
CA ARG A 551 -2.03 -21.06 14.96
C ARG A 551 -3.26 -21.71 15.57
N GLN A 552 -4.02 -20.98 16.39
CA GLN A 552 -5.20 -21.56 17.05
C GLN A 552 -6.29 -21.94 16.06
N MET A 553 -6.46 -21.18 14.97
CA MET A 553 -7.36 -21.56 13.88
C MET A 553 -6.99 -22.93 13.30
N LEU A 554 -5.72 -23.14 12.96
CA LEU A 554 -5.23 -24.42 12.42
C LEU A 554 -5.30 -25.55 13.45
N ASP A 555 -4.97 -25.28 14.71
CA ASP A 555 -5.07 -26.28 15.78
C ASP A 555 -6.53 -26.71 16.03
N VAL A 556 -7.48 -25.77 15.97
CA VAL A 556 -8.91 -26.08 16.03
C VAL A 556 -9.33 -26.90 14.81
N MET A 557 -8.93 -26.51 13.60
CA MET A 557 -9.21 -27.27 12.38
C MET A 557 -8.69 -28.71 12.48
N GLY A 558 -7.47 -28.92 12.98
CA GLY A 558 -6.91 -30.25 13.19
C GLY A 558 -7.66 -31.11 14.21
N GLN A 559 -8.43 -30.49 15.11
CA GLN A 559 -9.23 -31.16 16.14
C GLN A 559 -10.72 -31.30 15.78
N LEU A 560 -11.18 -30.66 14.70
CA LEU A 560 -12.58 -30.74 14.29
C LEU A 560 -12.94 -32.16 13.82
N PRO A 561 -14.17 -32.64 14.12
CA PRO A 561 -14.66 -33.89 13.55
C PRO A 561 -14.68 -33.84 12.02
N ARG A 562 -14.39 -34.96 11.36
CA ARG A 562 -14.31 -35.05 9.88
C ARG A 562 -15.54 -34.49 9.16
N GLU A 563 -16.74 -34.71 9.71
CA GLU A 563 -18.00 -34.21 9.15
C GLU A 563 -18.09 -32.67 9.07
N TRP A 564 -17.28 -31.95 9.86
CA TRP A 564 -17.18 -30.50 9.84
C TRP A 564 -16.08 -30.00 8.91
N LEU A 565 -15.00 -30.78 8.70
CA LEU A 565 -13.91 -30.38 7.81
C LEU A 565 -14.41 -30.11 6.39
N ASP A 566 -15.33 -30.93 5.88
CA ASP A 566 -15.91 -30.74 4.54
C ASP A 566 -16.87 -29.53 4.44
N ARG A 567 -17.23 -28.92 5.57
CA ARG A 567 -18.19 -27.80 5.65
C ARG A 567 -17.54 -26.46 5.96
N VAL A 568 -16.30 -26.47 6.45
CA VAL A 568 -15.58 -25.27 6.84
C VAL A 568 -14.71 -24.83 5.67
N LEU A 569 -14.89 -23.57 5.27
CA LEU A 569 -13.94 -22.89 4.38
C LEU A 569 -12.93 -22.19 5.26
N CYS A 570 -11.69 -22.67 5.29
CA CYS A 570 -10.63 -22.05 6.06
C CYS A 570 -10.00 -20.92 5.24
N GLN A 571 -9.58 -19.86 5.94
CA GLN A 571 -8.71 -18.86 5.32
C GLN A 571 -7.42 -19.58 4.85
N ASP A 572 -6.98 -19.28 3.61
CA ASP A 572 -5.85 -19.89 2.88
C ASP A 572 -6.16 -21.17 2.07
N ASP A 573 -7.40 -21.69 2.09
CA ASP A 573 -7.80 -22.83 1.24
C ASP A 573 -7.94 -22.46 -0.26
N PHE A 574 -7.90 -21.16 -0.60
CA PHE A 574 -8.18 -20.61 -1.94
C PHE A 574 -7.27 -19.46 -2.33
#